data_AF-A0A3M1FXU2-F1
#
_entry.id   AF-A0A3M1FXU2-F1
#
_cell.length_a   1.000
_cell.length_b   1.000
_cell.length_c   1.000
_cell.angle_alpha   90.00
_cell.angle_beta   90.00
_cell.angle_gamma   90.00
#
_symmetry.space_group_name_H-M   'P 1'
#
loop_
_entity.id
_entity.type
_entity.pdbx_description
1 polymer ?
#
loop_
_entity_poly.entity_id
_entity_poly.type
_entity_poly.pdbx_seq_one_letter_code
_entity_poly.pdbx_strand_id
1 'polypeptide(L)'
;MRVIFVVGTRPEIIKISPVVKALRQTRGAGIDCRIVATGQHDRLAEQAFADVGLVPDCRLAMRAGALSLMQTAAAILDHAQAAACCGPRADLIVVQGDTNSALAGAMAGFDTHNEETPGYSTATTAHPQR
;
A
#
# COMPACT_ATOMS: atom_id res chain seq x y z
N MET A 1 -4.60 -16.58 4.70
CA MET A 1 -3.67 -15.48 5.00
C MET A 1 -3.61 -14.52 3.83
N ARG A 2 -3.96 -13.25 4.02
CA ARG A 2 -3.88 -12.20 3.01
C ARG A 2 -2.63 -11.36 3.20
N VAL A 3 -1.83 -11.26 2.14
CA VAL A 3 -0.58 -10.49 2.11
C VAL A 3 -0.72 -9.37 1.09
N ILE A 4 -0.50 -8.13 1.51
CA ILE A 4 -0.57 -6.94 0.66
C ILE A 4 0.84 -6.37 0.48
N PHE A 5 1.26 -6.21 -0.77
CA PHE A 5 2.49 -5.51 -1.14
C PHE A 5 2.14 -4.07 -1.52
N VAL A 6 2.73 -3.08 -0.85
CA VAL A 6 2.58 -1.66 -1.19
C VAL A 6 3.85 -1.18 -1.91
N VAL A 7 3.70 -0.67 -3.13
CA VAL A 7 4.81 -0.24 -3.99
C VAL A 7 4.46 1.03 -4.78
N GLY A 8 5.45 1.88 -5.07
CA GLY A 8 5.22 3.12 -5.83
C GLY A 8 6.21 3.42 -6.95
N THR A 9 7.32 2.69 -7.01
CA THR A 9 8.44 2.99 -7.92
C THR A 9 8.88 1.74 -8.69
N ARG A 10 9.54 1.97 -9.83
CA ARG A 10 10.11 0.89 -10.65
C ARG A 10 11.10 0.01 -9.89
N PRO A 11 12.07 0.54 -9.10
CA PRO A 11 12.98 -0.30 -8.31
C PRO A 11 12.24 -1.21 -7.31
N GLU A 12 11.20 -0.71 -6.64
CA GLU A 12 10.41 -1.52 -5.71
C GLU A 12 9.71 -2.67 -6.46
N ILE A 13 9.02 -2.37 -7.57
CA ILE A 13 8.29 -3.36 -8.38
C ILE A 13 9.22 -4.48 -8.88
N ILE A 14 10.42 -4.13 -9.36
CA ILE A 14 11.41 -5.11 -9.81
C ILE A 14 11.86 -6.00 -8.66
N LYS A 15 12.13 -5.42 -7.48
CA LYS A 15 12.64 -6.15 -6.31
C LYS A 15 11.60 -7.08 -5.68
N ILE A 16 10.32 -6.68 -5.63
CA ILE A 16 9.25 -7.50 -5.04
C ILE A 16 8.73 -8.58 -5.99
N SER A 17 8.94 -8.43 -7.30
CA SER A 17 8.45 -9.33 -8.34
C SER A 17 8.70 -10.83 -8.06
N PRO A 18 9.94 -11.29 -7.76
CA PRO A 18 10.18 -12.71 -7.47
C PRO A 18 9.39 -13.22 -6.28
N VAL A 19 9.25 -12.42 -5.22
CA VAL A 19 8.50 -12.79 -4.01
C VAL A 19 7.01 -12.91 -4.29
N VAL A 20 6.44 -11.92 -4.99
CA VAL A 20 5.03 -11.94 -5.37
C VAL A 20 4.70 -13.14 -6.26
N LYS A 21 5.55 -13.45 -7.24
CA LYS A 21 5.36 -14.60 -8.13
C LYS A 21 5.37 -15.91 -7.35
N ALA A 22 6.33 -16.09 -6.44
CA ALA A 22 6.40 -17.28 -5.59
C ALA A 22 5.14 -17.42 -4.70
N LEU A 23 4.70 -16.34 -4.05
CA LEU A 23 3.49 -16.37 -3.22
C LEU A 23 2.21 -16.61 -4.03
N ARG A 24 2.12 -16.10 -5.26
CA ARG A 24 0.95 -16.36 -6.13
C ARG A 24 0.92 -17.81 -6.64
N GLN A 25 2.06 -18.50 -6.70
CA GLN A 25 2.13 -19.93 -7.03
C GLN A 25 1.65 -20.82 -5.87
N THR A 26 1.68 -20.34 -4.63
CA THR A 26 1.22 -21.08 -3.44
C THR A 26 -0.27 -20.87 -3.12
N ARG A 27 -1.09 -20.37 -4.05
CA ARG A 27 -2.53 -20.13 -3.84
C ARG A 27 -3.32 -21.33 -3.31
N GLY A 28 -2.88 -22.57 -3.60
CA GLY A 28 -3.45 -23.79 -3.02
C GLY A 28 -3.29 -23.93 -1.50
N ALA A 29 -2.42 -23.12 -0.87
CA ALA A 29 -2.16 -23.11 0.56
C ALA A 29 -2.93 -22.01 1.33
N GLY A 30 -3.93 -21.37 0.70
CA GLY A 30 -4.75 -20.35 1.36
C GLY A 30 -4.08 -18.98 1.53
N ILE A 31 -3.09 -18.67 0.68
CA ILE A 31 -2.44 -17.35 0.62
C ILE A 31 -3.09 -16.49 -0.47
N ASP A 32 -3.65 -15.36 -0.08
CA ASP A 32 -4.17 -14.32 -0.99
C ASP A 32 -3.15 -13.18 -1.10
N CYS A 33 -2.33 -13.22 -2.15
CA CYS A 33 -1.26 -12.25 -2.39
C CYS A 33 -1.72 -11.14 -3.34
N ARG A 34 -1.75 -9.90 -2.83
CA ARG A 34 -2.24 -8.69 -3.50
C ARG A 34 -1.15 -7.62 -3.61
N ILE A 35 -1.22 -6.82 -4.67
CA ILE A 35 -0.33 -5.68 -4.89
C ILE A 35 -1.16 -4.39 -4.94
N VAL A 36 -0.73 -3.38 -4.18
CA VAL A 36 -1.25 -2.03 -4.19
C VAL A 36 -0.16 -1.11 -4.75
N ALA A 37 -0.48 -0.43 -5.85
CA ALA A 37 0.38 0.59 -6.45
C ALA A 37 -0.03 1.97 -5.95
N THR A 38 0.90 2.78 -5.42
CA THR A 38 0.59 4.08 -4.78
C THR A 38 0.35 5.23 -5.76
N GLY A 39 0.62 5.07 -7.05
CA GLY A 39 0.33 6.08 -8.07
C GLY A 39 1.32 7.26 -8.16
N GLN A 40 2.44 7.23 -7.43
CA GLN A 40 3.43 8.32 -7.43
C GLN A 40 4.06 8.58 -8.81
N HIS A 41 4.21 7.53 -9.63
CA HIS A 41 4.90 7.56 -10.92
C HIS A 41 4.22 6.65 -11.95
N ASP A 42 2.94 6.89 -12.24
CA ASP A 42 2.09 5.93 -12.97
C ASP A 42 2.72 5.35 -14.25
N ARG A 43 3.30 6.19 -15.12
CA ARG A 43 3.91 5.72 -16.38
C ARG A 43 5.11 4.79 -16.16
N LEU A 44 6.02 5.15 -15.25
CA LEU A 44 7.21 4.34 -14.99
C LEU A 44 6.87 3.07 -14.20
N ALA A 45 5.89 3.16 -13.30
CA ALA A 45 5.38 2.01 -12.57
C ALA A 45 4.67 1.03 -13.50
N GLU A 46 3.85 1.50 -14.45
CA GLU A 46 3.21 0.66 -15.46
C GLU A 46 4.22 -0.08 -16.33
N GLN A 47 5.26 0.61 -16.81
CA GLN A 47 6.36 -0.03 -17.53
C GLN A 47 7.03 -1.10 -16.68
N ALA A 48 7.32 -0.82 -15.42
CA ALA A 48 7.92 -1.80 -14.51
C ALA A 48 7.04 -3.04 -14.29
N PHE A 49 5.73 -2.85 -14.13
CA PHE A 49 4.76 -3.93 -14.01
C PHE A 49 4.72 -4.80 -15.27
N ALA A 50 4.73 -4.17 -16.44
CA ALA A 50 4.80 -4.87 -17.73
C ALA A 50 6.12 -5.65 -17.87
N ASP A 51 7.26 -5.03 -17.58
CA ASP A 51 8.61 -5.63 -17.65
C ASP A 51 8.68 -6.93 -16.84
N VAL A 52 8.01 -6.97 -15.69
CA VAL A 52 8.05 -8.13 -14.80
C VAL A 52 6.84 -9.05 -14.93
N GLY A 53 5.89 -8.76 -15.83
CA GLY A 53 4.69 -9.57 -16.02
C GLY A 53 3.78 -9.63 -14.79
N LEU A 54 3.60 -8.51 -14.09
CA LEU A 54 2.69 -8.36 -12.97
C LEU A 54 1.66 -7.27 -13.23
N VAL A 55 0.50 -7.38 -12.62
CA VAL A 55 -0.55 -6.36 -12.63
C VAL A 55 -0.90 -6.04 -11.18
N PRO A 56 -0.97 -4.76 -10.78
CA PRO A 56 -1.43 -4.38 -9.46
C PRO A 56 -2.91 -4.73 -9.28
N ASP A 57 -3.27 -5.22 -8.10
CA ASP A 57 -4.66 -5.52 -7.74
C ASP A 57 -5.46 -4.25 -7.41
N CYS A 58 -4.78 -3.23 -6.89
CA CYS A 58 -5.34 -1.92 -6.62
C CYS A 58 -4.33 -0.83 -6.98
N ARG A 59 -4.81 0.31 -7.47
CA ARG A 59 -3.99 1.47 -7.78
C ARG A 59 -4.61 2.69 -7.12
N LEU A 60 -3.82 3.38 -6.30
CA LEU A 60 -4.26 4.56 -5.57
C LEU A 60 -4.22 5.75 -6.52
N ALA A 61 -5.30 6.54 -6.51
CA ALA A 61 -5.42 7.72 -7.34
C ALA A 61 -4.71 8.90 -6.66
N MET A 62 -3.43 9.11 -6.96
CA MET A 62 -2.76 10.32 -6.51
C MET A 62 -3.19 11.54 -7.35
N ARG A 63 -3.41 12.68 -6.67
CA ARG A 63 -3.73 13.95 -7.36
C ARG A 63 -2.56 14.33 -8.28
N ALA A 64 -2.87 14.66 -9.53
CA ALA A 64 -1.89 15.15 -10.49
C ALA A 64 -1.33 16.51 -10.04
N GLY A 65 0.00 16.62 -9.98
CA GLY A 65 0.72 17.85 -9.62
C GLY A 65 2.05 17.55 -8.94
N ALA A 66 2.97 18.52 -8.96
CA ALA A 66 4.22 18.44 -8.20
C ALA A 66 3.92 18.60 -6.70
N LEU A 67 3.67 17.49 -6.01
CA LEU A 67 3.54 17.47 -4.56
C LEU A 67 4.92 17.49 -3.92
N SER A 68 5.04 18.19 -2.79
CA SER A 68 6.21 18.07 -1.95
C SER A 68 6.35 16.64 -1.42
N LEU A 69 7.52 16.30 -0.89
CA LEU A 69 7.77 15.01 -0.26
C LEU A 69 6.74 14.72 0.85
N MET A 70 6.40 15.71 1.67
CA MET A 70 5.45 15.58 2.77
C MET A 70 4.00 15.46 2.27
N GLN A 71 3.62 16.23 1.23
CA GLN A 71 2.30 16.12 0.63
C GLN A 71 2.08 14.76 -0.02
N THR A 72 3.13 14.21 -0.63
CA THR A 72 3.11 12.87 -1.21
C THR A 72 2.94 11.80 -0.12
N ALA A 73 3.68 11.92 0.99
CA ALA A 73 3.53 11.00 2.12
C ALA A 73 2.11 11.07 2.72
N ALA A 74 1.59 12.28 2.96
CA ALA A 74 0.24 12.47 3.48
C ALA A 74 -0.85 11.89 2.56
N ALA A 75 -0.75 12.13 1.25
CA ALA A 75 -1.71 11.58 0.29
C ALA A 75 -1.69 10.03 0.27
N ILE A 76 -0.51 9.42 0.34
CA ILE A 76 -0.42 7.95 0.35
C ILE A 76 -0.89 7.38 1.68
N LEU A 77 -0.70 8.08 2.80
CA LEU A 77 -1.26 7.69 4.09
C LEU A 77 -2.79 7.66 4.07
N ASP A 78 -3.43 8.73 3.58
CA ASP A 78 -4.89 8.80 3.39
C ASP A 78 -5.40 7.64 2.50
N HIS A 79 -4.65 7.28 1.47
CA HIS A 79 -5.01 6.21 0.55
C HIS A 79 -4.63 4.81 1.01
N ALA A 80 -3.66 4.66 1.91
CA ALA A 80 -3.21 3.36 2.40
C ALA A 80 -4.24 2.73 3.37
N GLN A 81 -5.06 3.56 4.02
CA GLN A 81 -6.29 3.09 4.68
C GLN A 81 -7.24 2.47 3.65
N ALA A 82 -7.46 3.12 2.51
CA ALA A 82 -8.27 2.56 1.41
C ALA A 82 -7.68 1.27 0.82
N ALA A 83 -6.34 1.12 0.81
CA ALA A 83 -5.66 -0.10 0.38
C ALA A 83 -5.87 -1.28 1.34
N ALA A 84 -5.85 -1.03 2.65
CA ALA A 84 -6.21 -2.01 3.66
C ALA A 84 -7.71 -2.36 3.66
N CYS A 85 -8.56 -1.42 3.22
CA CYS A 85 -10.01 -1.58 3.08
C CYS A 85 -10.48 -2.09 1.71
N CYS A 86 -9.58 -2.36 0.75
CA CYS A 86 -9.94 -2.99 -0.52
C CYS A 86 -10.24 -4.50 -0.32
N GLY A 87 -11.40 -4.78 0.27
CA GLY A 87 -11.90 -6.12 0.57
C GLY A 87 -11.50 -6.63 1.96
N PRO A 88 -11.42 -7.96 2.17
CA PRO A 88 -11.01 -8.57 3.44
C PRO A 88 -9.70 -8.00 4.00
N ARG A 89 -9.62 -7.93 5.34
CA ARG A 89 -8.46 -7.43 6.09
C ARG A 89 -7.14 -8.09 5.65
N ALA A 90 -6.06 -7.32 5.63
CA ALA A 90 -4.69 -7.82 5.46
C ALA A 90 -4.16 -8.45 6.75
N ASP A 91 -3.57 -9.64 6.65
CA ASP A 91 -2.84 -10.27 7.77
C ASP A 91 -1.38 -9.79 7.81
N LEU A 92 -0.83 -9.41 6.65
CA LEU A 92 0.54 -8.92 6.51
C LEU A 92 0.60 -7.83 5.44
N ILE A 93 1.25 -6.71 5.77
CA ILE A 93 1.65 -5.69 4.80
C ILE A 93 3.16 -5.78 4.59
N VAL A 94 3.58 -5.86 3.33
CA VAL A 94 4.98 -5.90 2.92
C VAL A 94 5.30 -4.63 2.14
N VAL A 95 6.37 -3.98 2.57
CA VAL A 95 6.92 -2.77 1.94
C VAL A 95 8.36 -3.01 1.51
N GLN A 96 8.86 -2.19 0.58
CA GLN A 96 10.23 -2.31 0.09
C GLN A 96 10.96 -0.97 0.23
N GLY A 97 12.08 -0.98 0.96
CA GLY A 97 13.05 0.11 0.90
C GLY A 97 12.67 1.30 1.76
N ASP A 98 13.00 2.49 1.26
CA ASP A 98 13.05 3.77 1.99
C ASP A 98 12.22 4.87 1.30
N THR A 99 11.27 4.48 0.45
CA THR A 99 10.40 5.44 -0.25
C THR A 99 9.24 5.90 0.63
N ASN A 100 8.58 6.98 0.23
CA ASN A 100 7.29 7.38 0.79
C ASN A 100 6.22 6.29 0.68
N SER A 101 6.29 5.42 -0.33
CA SER A 101 5.38 4.27 -0.46
C SER A 101 5.65 3.23 0.63
N ALA A 102 6.92 2.99 0.96
CA ALA A 102 7.31 2.09 2.03
C ALA A 102 6.91 2.63 3.41
N LEU A 103 7.17 3.92 3.67
CA LEU A 103 6.76 4.59 4.90
C LEU A 103 5.24 4.53 5.08
N ALA A 104 4.48 4.93 4.05
CA ALA A 104 3.03 4.98 4.14
C ALA A 104 2.39 3.59 4.28
N GLY A 105 2.90 2.58 3.56
CA GLY A 105 2.44 1.21 3.72
C GLY A 105 2.68 0.65 5.13
N ALA A 106 3.85 0.94 5.72
CA ALA A 106 4.16 0.52 7.09
C ALA A 106 3.25 1.20 8.12
N MET A 107 3.02 2.51 7.98
CA MET A 107 2.14 3.27 8.86
C MET A 107 0.68 2.80 8.77
N ALA A 108 0.18 2.49 7.58
CA ALA A 108 -1.19 1.97 7.42
C ALA A 108 -1.37 0.58 8.07
N GLY A 109 -0.34 -0.27 8.02
CA GLY A 109 -0.34 -1.54 8.75
C GLY A 109 -0.40 -1.36 10.27
N PHE A 110 0.30 -0.36 10.79
CA PHE A 110 0.27 -0.01 12.21
C PHE A 110 -1.08 0.55 12.64
N ASP A 111 -1.64 1.49 11.86
CA ASP A 111 -2.92 2.14 12.16
C ASP A 111 -4.08 1.13 12.20
N THR A 112 -4.18 0.28 11.17
CA THR A 112 -5.22 -0.77 11.09
C THR A 112 -5.08 -1.87 12.15
N HIS A 113 -3.88 -2.07 12.71
CA HIS A 113 -3.68 -2.94 13.87
C HIS A 113 -4.21 -2.29 15.16
N ASN A 114 -4.04 -0.98 15.31
CA ASN A 114 -4.41 -0.26 16.53
C ASN A 114 -5.92 -0.05 16.68
N GLU A 115 -6.67 0.12 15.58
CA GLU A 115 -8.14 0.17 15.62
C GLU A 115 -8.77 -1.07 16.26
N GLU A 116 -8.02 -2.18 16.38
CA GLU A 116 -8.47 -3.44 16.98
C GLU A 116 -8.06 -3.62 18.44
N THR A 117 -7.18 -2.76 18.96
CA THR A 117 -6.75 -2.85 20.34
C THR A 117 -7.78 -2.16 21.24
N PRO A 118 -8.50 -2.87 22.13
CA PRO A 118 -9.46 -2.23 23.02
C PRO A 118 -8.77 -1.17 23.87
N GLY A 119 -9.08 0.10 23.63
CA GLY A 119 -8.48 1.25 24.31
C GLY A 119 -7.79 2.28 23.41
N TYR A 120 -7.54 1.96 22.13
CA TYR A 120 -6.98 2.90 21.15
C TYR A 120 -8.06 3.34 20.15
N SER A 121 -9.14 3.95 20.64
CA SER A 121 -10.10 4.64 19.76
C SER A 121 -9.62 6.08 19.59
N THR A 122 -9.08 6.41 18.42
CA THR A 122 -8.84 7.78 17.97
C THR A 122 -10.15 8.44 17.57
N ALA A 123 -11.13 8.45 18.48
CA ALA A 123 -12.30 9.31 18.34
C ALA A 123 -11.79 10.76 18.35
N THR A 124 -11.58 11.30 17.15
CA THR A 124 -11.29 12.71 16.93
C THR A 124 -12.45 13.48 17.52
N THR A 125 -12.21 14.10 18.67
CA THR A 125 -13.08 15.10 19.25
C THR A 125 -13.17 16.21 18.22
N ALA A 126 -14.28 16.26 17.48
CA ALA A 126 -14.60 17.36 16.60
C ALA A 126 -14.49 18.66 17.41
N HIS A 127 -13.47 19.46 17.12
CA HIS A 127 -13.33 20.77 17.74
C HIS A 127 -14.37 21.68 17.07
N PRO A 128 -15.38 22.19 17.80
CA PRO A 128 -16.38 23.07 17.20
C PRO A 128 -15.67 24.37 16.84
N GLN A 129 -15.63 24.68 15.54
CA GLN A 129 -15.17 25.98 15.06
C GLN A 129 -16.09 27.05 15.64
N ARG A 130 -15.50 27.99 16.38
CA ARG A 130 -16.10 29.26 16.75
C ARG A 130 -15.67 30.33 15.76
#